data_AF-A0A2N1C0S1-F1
#
_entry.id   AF-A0A2N1C0S1-F1
#
_cell.length_a   1.000
_cell.length_b   1.000
_cell.length_c   1.000
_cell.angle_alpha   90.00
_cell.angle_beta   90.00
_cell.angle_gamma   90.00
#
_symmetry.space_group_name_H-M   'P 1'
#
loop_
_entity.id
_entity.type
_entity.pdbx_description
1 polymer ?
#
loop_
_entity_poly.entity_id
_entity_poly.type
_entity_poly.pdbx_seq_one_letter_code
_entity_poly.pdbx_strand_id
1 'polypeptide(L)'
;MQKSSIIFGLIMFVTAFILTYFKISKVNGTDIDLILNLLITSTILAVPSAIAFFYGVKKSTIIPTIKQIVMAVAFAFLLGNTTAMFFGLREISWFLFALVVIILSYLAPIQFLKPKEAVGE
;
A
#
# COMPACT_ATOMS: atom_id res chain seq x y z
N MET A 1 -1.69 -15.27 9.29
CA MET A 1 -2.27 -13.91 9.13
C MET A 1 -1.27 -12.80 9.48
N GLN A 2 -0.67 -12.82 10.67
CA GLN A 2 0.30 -11.80 11.10
C GLN A 2 1.55 -11.76 10.18
N LYS A 3 2.13 -12.92 9.85
CA LYS A 3 3.27 -13.04 8.90
C LYS A 3 2.97 -12.41 7.53
N SER A 4 1.79 -12.67 6.96
CA SER A 4 1.36 -12.11 5.67
C SER A 4 1.24 -10.58 5.69
N SER A 5 0.83 -10.02 6.83
CA SER A 5 0.67 -8.56 7.00
C SER A 5 2.01 -7.86 7.21
N ILE A 6 2.97 -8.53 7.87
CA ILE A 6 4.36 -8.06 7.96
C ILE A 6 5.00 -8.04 6.57
N ILE A 7 4.81 -9.10 5.78
CA ILE A 7 5.32 -9.16 4.40
C ILE A 7 4.68 -8.06 3.55
N PHE A 8 3.37 -7.85 3.67
CA PHE A 8 2.68 -6.74 3.00
C PHE A 8 3.31 -5.39 3.39
N GLY A 9 3.47 -5.13 4.69
CA GLY A 9 4.05 -3.89 5.19
C GLY A 9 5.48 -3.64 4.69
N LEU A 10 6.32 -4.67 4.65
CA LEU A 10 7.69 -4.59 4.13
C LEU A 10 7.71 -4.25 2.64
N ILE A 11 6.94 -4.96 1.82
CA ILE A 11 6.82 -4.68 0.39
C ILE A 11 6.27 -3.26 0.20
N MET A 12 5.33 -2.86 1.06
CA MET A 12 4.72 -1.54 0.97
C MET A 12 5.71 -0.42 1.27
N PHE A 13 6.50 -0.60 2.32
CA PHE A 13 7.56 0.30 2.70
C PHE A 13 8.60 0.45 1.59
N VAL A 14 9.10 -0.66 1.03
CA VAL A 14 10.11 -0.63 -0.05
C VAL A 14 9.57 0.09 -1.28
N THR A 15 8.33 -0.19 -1.66
CA THR A 15 7.69 0.47 -2.81
C THR A 15 7.51 1.97 -2.59
N ALA A 16 7.04 2.37 -1.41
CA ALA A 16 6.90 3.77 -1.03
C ALA A 16 8.25 4.50 -1.02
N PHE A 17 9.28 3.85 -0.46
CA PHE A 17 10.63 4.38 -0.34
C PHE A 17 11.26 4.64 -1.71
N ILE A 18 11.24 3.63 -2.59
CA ILE A 18 11.82 3.73 -3.95
C ILE A 18 11.13 4.85 -4.76
N LEU A 19 9.80 4.88 -4.76
CA LEU A 19 9.05 5.87 -5.54
C LEU A 19 9.25 7.30 -5.00
N THR A 20 9.28 7.44 -3.68
CA THR A 20 9.54 8.74 -3.06
C THR A 20 10.97 9.19 -3.32
N TYR A 21 11.95 8.26 -3.30
CA TYR A 21 13.35 8.55 -3.64
C TYR A 21 13.46 9.06 -5.07
N PHE A 22 12.88 8.37 -6.06
CA PHE A 22 12.88 8.84 -7.45
C PHE A 22 12.23 10.22 -7.65
N LYS A 23 11.23 10.56 -6.83
CA LYS A 23 10.58 11.88 -6.90
C LYS A 23 11.46 12.98 -6.31
N ILE A 24 12.16 12.71 -5.21
CA ILE A 24 12.95 13.73 -4.48
C ILE A 24 14.39 13.83 -5.01
N SER A 25 15.02 12.74 -5.41
CA SER A 25 16.40 12.72 -5.95
C SER A 25 16.54 13.43 -7.30
N LYS A 26 15.44 13.67 -8.02
CA LYS A 26 15.43 14.55 -9.19
C LYS A 26 15.57 16.04 -8.83
N VAL A 27 15.40 16.40 -7.56
CA VAL A 27 15.25 17.80 -7.12
C VAL A 27 16.45 18.27 -6.29
N ASN A 28 17.04 17.42 -5.44
CA ASN A 28 18.16 17.79 -4.58
C ASN A 28 19.20 16.66 -4.48
N GLY A 29 20.47 17.03 -4.29
CA GLY A 29 21.55 16.11 -3.94
C GLY A 29 21.24 15.32 -2.66
N THR A 30 21.88 14.17 -2.49
CA THR A 30 21.64 13.27 -1.35
C THR A 30 22.03 13.94 -0.03
N ASP A 31 21.02 14.48 0.65
CA ASP A 31 21.13 15.10 1.97
C ASP A 31 20.57 14.17 3.06
N ILE A 32 21.04 14.30 4.29
CA ILE A 32 20.59 13.43 5.41
C ILE A 32 19.09 13.62 5.68
N ASP A 33 18.61 14.86 5.55
CA ASP A 33 17.19 15.20 5.71
C ASP A 33 16.29 14.54 4.66
N LEU A 34 16.82 14.28 3.45
CA LEU A 34 16.11 13.59 2.39
C LEU A 34 15.90 12.12 2.76
N ILE A 35 16.92 11.46 3.31
CA ILE A 35 16.85 10.07 3.77
C ILE A 35 15.88 9.96 4.95
N LEU A 36 15.93 10.89 5.91
CA LEU A 36 15.05 10.87 7.06
C LEU A 36 13.57 11.04 6.64
N ASN A 37 13.29 11.99 5.74
CA ASN A 37 11.95 12.20 5.20
C ASN A 37 11.43 10.99 4.44
N LEU A 38 12.29 10.30 3.67
CA LEU A 38 11.94 9.06 2.97
C LEU A 38 11.52 7.95 3.93
N LEU A 39 12.29 7.75 5.00
CA LEU A 39 11.98 6.74 6.01
C LEU A 39 10.66 7.06 6.72
N ILE A 40 10.46 8.30 7.14
CA ILE A 40 9.24 8.72 7.85
C ILE A 40 8.01 8.56 6.96
N THR A 41 8.04 9.11 5.74
CA THR A 41 6.90 9.05 4.81
C THR A 41 6.56 7.61 4.41
N SER A 42 7.57 6.77 4.14
CA SER A 42 7.36 5.37 3.81
C SER A 42 6.79 4.57 4.98
N THR A 43 7.22 4.88 6.21
CA THR A 43 6.69 4.24 7.43
C THR A 43 5.23 4.64 7.69
N ILE A 44 4.92 5.93 7.58
CA ILE A 44 3.56 6.47 7.77
C ILE A 44 2.57 5.83 6.77
N LEU A 45 3.02 5.50 5.57
CA LEU A 45 2.15 4.84 4.58
C LEU A 45 2.08 3.33 4.81
N ALA A 46 3.21 2.68 5.09
CA ALA A 46 3.30 1.23 5.21
C ALA A 46 2.61 0.67 6.45
N VAL A 47 2.77 1.30 7.62
CA VAL A 47 2.25 0.75 8.90
C VAL A 47 0.72 0.75 8.93
N PRO A 48 0.01 1.87 8.67
CA PRO A 48 -1.46 1.86 8.62
C PRO A 48 -2.01 0.97 7.51
N SER A 49 -1.33 0.91 6.35
CA SER A 49 -1.75 0.03 5.25
C SER A 49 -1.61 -1.45 5.60
N ALA A 50 -0.55 -1.83 6.34
CA ALA A 50 -0.37 -3.18 6.84
C ALA A 50 -1.44 -3.56 7.88
N ILE A 51 -1.82 -2.63 8.76
CA ILE A 51 -2.92 -2.82 9.70
C ILE A 51 -4.25 -3.01 8.95
N ALA A 52 -4.53 -2.15 7.96
CA ALA A 52 -5.72 -2.26 7.12
C ALA A 52 -5.76 -3.60 6.36
N PHE A 53 -4.64 -4.02 5.76
CA PHE A 53 -4.50 -5.31 5.10
C PHE A 53 -4.74 -6.48 6.06
N PHE A 54 -4.21 -6.42 7.30
CA PHE A 54 -4.45 -7.44 8.32
C PHE A 54 -5.95 -7.63 8.59
N TYR A 55 -6.70 -6.54 8.77
CA TYR A 55 -8.15 -6.61 8.98
C TYR A 55 -8.89 -7.11 7.74
N GLY A 56 -8.44 -6.74 6.55
CA GLY A 56 -9.01 -7.24 5.29
C GLY A 56 -8.79 -8.74 5.11
N VAL A 57 -7.59 -9.24 5.40
CA VAL A 57 -7.26 -10.68 5.39
C VAL A 57 -8.09 -11.43 6.44
N LYS A 58 -8.19 -10.90 7.66
CA LYS A 58 -9.02 -11.48 8.72
C LYS A 58 -10.48 -11.64 8.29
N LYS A 59 -11.01 -10.65 7.57
CA LYS A 59 -12.37 -10.68 7.03
C LYS A 59 -12.53 -11.67 5.88
N SER A 60 -11.50 -11.86 5.05
CA SER A 60 -11.53 -12.79 3.92
C SER A 60 -11.42 -14.27 4.29
N THR A 61 -11.08 -14.59 5.55
CA THR A 61 -10.83 -15.94 6.10
C THR A 61 -9.77 -16.80 5.39
N ILE A 62 -9.21 -16.35 4.26
CA ILE A 62 -8.15 -17.02 3.51
C ILE A 62 -6.77 -16.51 3.93
N ILE A 63 -5.80 -17.41 4.00
CA ILE A 63 -4.39 -17.05 4.17
C ILE A 63 -3.80 -16.72 2.79
N PRO A 64 -3.44 -15.45 2.50
CA PRO A 64 -2.88 -15.09 1.21
C PRO A 64 -1.48 -15.65 1.01
N THR A 65 -1.22 -16.11 -0.20
CA THR A 65 0.11 -16.45 -0.70
C THR A 65 0.95 -15.19 -0.97
N ILE A 66 2.28 -15.32 -1.04
CA ILE A 66 3.18 -14.19 -1.32
C ILE A 66 2.81 -13.49 -2.64
N LYS A 67 2.43 -14.25 -3.68
CA LYS A 67 1.98 -13.69 -4.97
C LYS A 67 0.76 -12.78 -4.82
N GLN A 68 -0.22 -13.19 -4.01
CA GLN A 68 -1.42 -12.40 -3.74
C GLN A 68 -1.11 -11.15 -2.90
N ILE A 69 -0.14 -11.24 -1.98
CA ILE A 69 0.32 -10.08 -1.20
C ILE A 69 0.97 -9.04 -2.12
N VAL A 70 1.87 -9.46 -3.01
CA VAL A 70 2.50 -8.57 -4.01
C VAL A 70 1.44 -7.92 -4.90
N MET A 71 0.45 -8.70 -5.34
CA MET A 71 -0.65 -8.19 -6.17
C MET A 71 -1.53 -7.18 -5.42
N ALA A 72 -1.82 -7.42 -4.13
CA ALA A 72 -2.57 -6.50 -3.29
C ALA A 72 -1.82 -5.17 -3.09
N VAL A 73 -0.50 -5.23 -2.89
CA VAL A 73 0.35 -4.04 -2.81
C VAL A 73 0.31 -3.26 -4.13
N ALA A 74 0.53 -3.94 -5.25
CA ALA A 74 0.50 -3.32 -6.57
C ALA A 74 -0.87 -2.68 -6.86
N PHE A 75 -1.96 -3.38 -6.52
CA PHE A 75 -3.32 -2.85 -6.65
C PHE A 75 -3.52 -1.58 -5.83
N ALA A 76 -3.22 -1.63 -4.51
CA ALA A 76 -3.44 -0.49 -3.63
C ALA A 76 -2.63 0.74 -4.06
N PHE A 77 -1.40 0.53 -4.55
CA PHE A 77 -0.55 1.62 -5.02
C PHE A 77 -0.91 2.15 -6.40
N LEU A 78 -1.21 1.28 -7.37
CA LEU A 78 -1.56 1.72 -8.72
C LEU A 78 -2.88 2.46 -8.71
N LEU A 79 -3.93 1.87 -8.12
CA LEU A 79 -5.21 2.57 -7.98
C LEU A 79 -5.11 3.80 -7.09
N GLY A 80 -4.32 3.74 -6.02
CA GLY A 80 -4.05 4.91 -5.19
C GLY A 80 -3.44 6.05 -5.99
N ASN A 81 -2.41 5.77 -6.81
CA ASN A 81 -1.76 6.78 -7.66
C ASN A 81 -2.68 7.30 -8.77
N THR A 82 -3.42 6.41 -9.44
CA THR A 82 -4.40 6.78 -10.47
C THR A 82 -5.48 7.68 -9.88
N THR A 83 -6.05 7.31 -8.73
CA THR A 83 -7.06 8.12 -8.02
C THR A 83 -6.46 9.47 -7.61
N ALA A 84 -5.21 9.49 -7.15
CA ALA A 84 -4.53 10.73 -6.80
C ALA A 84 -4.36 11.67 -8.00
N MET A 85 -4.11 11.11 -9.19
CA MET A 85 -3.93 11.88 -10.42
C MET A 85 -5.27 12.42 -10.94
N PHE A 86 -6.32 11.59 -10.97
CA PHE A 86 -7.64 12.01 -11.46
C PHE A 86 -8.31 13.08 -10.59
N PHE A 87 -8.17 12.96 -9.26
CA PHE A 87 -8.82 13.88 -8.32
C PHE A 87 -7.86 14.95 -7.76
N GLY A 88 -6.62 15.04 -8.28
CA GLY A 88 -5.62 15.99 -7.77
C GLY A 88 -5.32 15.81 -6.27
N LEU A 89 -5.48 14.60 -5.71
CA LEU A 89 -5.46 14.39 -4.26
C LEU A 89 -4.15 14.83 -3.62
N ARG A 90 -3.02 14.68 -4.33
CA ARG A 90 -1.70 15.10 -3.83
C ARG A 90 -1.54 16.62 -3.76
N GLU A 91 -2.26 17.35 -4.60
CA GLU A 91 -2.25 18.82 -4.64
C GLU A 91 -3.16 19.38 -3.52
N ILE A 92 -4.25 18.66 -3.21
CA ILE A 92 -5.17 19.00 -2.12
C ILE A 92 -4.57 18.64 -0.75
N SER A 93 -4.14 17.39 -0.58
CA SER A 93 -3.53 16.90 0.66
C SER A 93 -2.86 15.54 0.48
N TRP A 94 -1.59 15.46 0.87
CA TRP A 94 -0.86 14.19 0.93
C TRP A 94 -1.58 13.14 1.82
N PHE A 95 -2.31 13.58 2.84
CA PHE A 95 -3.07 12.70 3.71
C PHE A 95 -4.27 12.05 3.01
N LEU A 96 -4.91 12.73 2.05
CA LEU A 96 -5.99 12.11 1.25
C LEU A 96 -5.46 10.96 0.41
N PHE A 97 -4.28 11.13 -0.20
CA PHE A 97 -3.62 10.04 -0.94
C PHE A 97 -3.35 8.83 -0.02
N ALA A 98 -2.77 9.07 1.16
CA ALA A 98 -2.48 8.01 2.12
C ALA A 98 -3.77 7.27 2.54
N LEU A 99 -4.86 8.01 2.78
CA LEU A 99 -6.15 7.45 3.17
C LEU A 99 -6.74 6.54 2.10
N VAL A 100 -6.68 6.95 0.82
CA VAL A 100 -7.11 6.09 -0.31
C VAL A 100 -6.28 4.80 -0.37
N VAL A 101 -4.96 4.89 -0.24
CA VAL A 101 -4.08 3.70 -0.24
C VAL A 101 -4.40 2.75 0.93
N ILE A 102 -4.68 3.30 2.11
CA ILE A 102 -5.07 2.51 3.30
C ILE A 102 -6.40 1.79 3.06
N ILE A 103 -7.42 2.48 2.53
CA ILE A 103 -8.72 1.88 2.19
C ILE A 103 -8.54 0.76 1.16
N LEU A 104 -7.77 1.01 0.09
CA LEU A 104 -7.52 -0.01 -0.93
C LEU A 104 -6.74 -1.20 -0.39
N SER A 105 -5.83 -0.99 0.57
CA SER A 105 -5.10 -2.06 1.25
C SER A 105 -6.02 -2.96 2.07
N TYR A 106 -7.10 -2.42 2.64
CA TYR A 106 -8.16 -3.21 3.28
C TYR A 106 -9.03 -3.96 2.26
N LEU A 107 -9.41 -3.31 1.16
CA LEU A 107 -10.31 -3.87 0.15
C LEU A 107 -9.65 -4.95 -0.70
N ALA A 108 -8.35 -4.83 -0.98
CA ALA A 108 -7.60 -5.77 -1.82
C ALA A 108 -7.76 -7.23 -1.35
N PRO A 109 -7.45 -7.61 -0.10
CA PRO A 109 -7.65 -8.99 0.36
C PRO A 109 -9.13 -9.41 0.37
N ILE A 110 -10.07 -8.49 0.62
CA ILE A 110 -11.51 -8.82 0.62
C ILE A 110 -12.02 -9.19 -0.77
N GLN A 111 -11.50 -8.55 -1.82
CA GLN A 111 -11.92 -8.82 -3.20
C GLN A 111 -11.11 -9.93 -3.85
N PHE A 112 -9.79 -9.95 -3.66
CA PHE A 112 -8.89 -10.90 -4.30
C PHE A 112 -8.79 -12.25 -3.57
N LEU A 113 -9.15 -12.30 -2.29
CA LEU A 113 -9.11 -13.52 -1.48
C LEU A 113 -10.52 -13.98 -1.10
N LYS A 114 -11.52 -13.74 -1.96
CA LYS A 114 -12.83 -14.35 -1.75
C LYS A 114 -12.70 -15.89 -1.81
N PRO A 115 -13.37 -16.62 -0.91
CA PRO A 115 -13.52 -18.06 -1.04
C PRO A 115 -14.07 -18.38 -2.43
N LYS A 116 -13.49 -19.38 -3.10
CA LYS A 116 -14.08 -19.96 -4.32
C LYS A 116 -15.33 -20.76 -3.94
N GLU A 117 -16.36 -20.08 -3.47
CA GLU A 117 -17.71 -20.63 -3.29
C GLU A 117 -18.69 -19.66 -3.95
N ALA A 118 -18.55 -19.52 -5.27
CA ALA A 118 -19.55 -19.00 -6.20
C ALA A 118 -19.09 -19.18 -7.67
N VAL A 119 -18.44 -20.30 -7.97
CA VAL A 119 -18.39 -20.85 -9.34
C VAL A 119 -18.84 -22.30 -9.22
N GLY A 120 -20.05 -22.46 -8.68
CA GLY A 120 -20.88 -23.61 -8.96
C GLY A 120 -21.88 -23.13 -10.00
N GLU A 121 -21.55 -23.42 -11.26
CA GLU A 121 -22.40 -23.71 -12.42
C GLU A 121 -21.55 -23.62 -13.69
#